data_AF-A0AAN8PTP3-F1
#
_entry.id   AF-A0AAN8PTP3-F1
#
_cell.length_a   1.000
_cell.length_b   1.000
_cell.length_c   1.000
_cell.angle_alpha   90.00
_cell.angle_beta   90.00
_cell.angle_gamma   90.00
#
_symmetry.space_group_name_H-M   'P 1'
#
loop_
_entity.id
_entity.type
_entity.pdbx_description
1 polymer ?
#
loop_
_entity_poly.entity_id
_entity_poly.type
_entity_poly.pdbx_seq_one_letter_code
_entity_poly.pdbx_strand_id
1 'polypeptide(L)'
;MFFLKTMFRKPKRLLFCGLVCLFLLMVLFIRSQEQGPFCENLTDEQNRVAVNFQTSVVGEILKERRRNLLQFCANKELLKAGNSSEKITRGHFVYDIKHKFVYCAAEKAGSTFWRRLYQIIAGLSNKKSPFDIHSDSALSGDQKTFRPISFDFIHALLQESVKFVIARDPFSRLFSGFANKLFEVNPSFWATVGRIVIRNTRKNASKESLSFGHDVSFPELVKYVIMSERSGAYRDGHFIPISDHCRPCQIKYDIVAKMETLKEDTMFALQQLNMTHVDELMKTIENLDEVSELDSIINTSQHTLQRLVPSLPVSKAEGLRRTWRSFQYRGYIGKHIKYPLSKEEEGTIDNKGLTQLFQNAVKSSGSRKSRLANRQLVLQEAYGQIPLEDLLALSDIFKTDCGAFGYNCKPDYIFKPTENVQTNFLDVWSA
;
A
#
# COMPACT_ATOMS: atom_id res chain seq x y z
N MET A 1 -14.44 20.91 -82.43
CA MET A 1 -14.15 19.50 -82.08
C MET A 1 -12.79 19.45 -81.37
N PHE A 2 -12.80 19.04 -80.09
CA PHE A 2 -11.71 18.49 -79.25
C PHE A 2 -10.42 19.27 -78.84
N PHE A 3 -10.38 19.62 -77.54
CA PHE A 3 -9.43 19.23 -76.47
C PHE A 3 -7.87 19.34 -76.57
N LEU A 4 -7.35 20.12 -75.60
CA LEU A 4 -6.16 19.96 -74.71
C LEU A 4 -5.15 18.81 -74.92
N LYS A 5 -3.83 19.13 -74.78
CA LYS A 5 -2.96 18.71 -73.64
C LYS A 5 -1.50 19.21 -73.72
N THR A 6 -1.02 19.81 -72.60
CA THR A 6 0.32 19.67 -71.95
C THR A 6 1.59 20.13 -72.71
N MET A 7 2.67 20.67 -72.13
CA MET A 7 3.20 20.72 -70.76
C MET A 7 4.38 21.72 -70.71
N PHE A 8 4.48 22.60 -69.71
CA PHE A 8 5.75 23.24 -69.28
C PHE A 8 5.92 23.00 -67.76
N ARG A 9 7.04 22.36 -67.38
CA ARG A 9 7.64 22.28 -66.02
C ARG A 9 9.03 22.91 -66.19
N LYS A 10 9.62 23.73 -65.31
CA LYS A 10 9.60 23.98 -63.85
C LYS A 10 10.42 25.30 -63.62
N PRO A 11 10.43 25.96 -62.44
CA PRO A 11 10.77 25.34 -61.15
C PRO A 11 9.87 25.75 -59.96
N LYS A 12 9.24 24.75 -59.34
CA LYS A 12 8.55 24.82 -58.03
C LYS A 12 9.30 24.00 -56.97
N ARG A 13 10.61 24.22 -56.79
CA ARG A 13 11.40 23.54 -55.73
C ARG A 13 11.92 24.47 -54.63
N LEU A 14 12.18 25.75 -54.91
CA LEU A 14 12.60 26.69 -53.87
C LEU A 14 11.46 27.11 -52.93
N LEU A 15 10.24 27.31 -53.45
CA LEU A 15 9.11 27.77 -52.62
C LEU A 15 8.66 26.75 -51.56
N PHE A 16 8.78 25.45 -51.87
CA PHE A 16 8.35 24.38 -50.97
C PHE A 16 9.36 24.16 -49.82
N CYS A 17 10.65 24.36 -50.08
CA CYS A 17 11.68 24.28 -49.04
C CYS A 17 11.59 25.46 -48.06
N GLY A 18 11.28 26.66 -48.54
CA GLY A 18 11.08 27.84 -47.69
C GLY A 18 9.89 27.70 -46.73
N LEU A 19 8.76 27.14 -47.19
CA LEU A 19 7.56 26.92 -46.37
C LEU A 19 7.77 25.84 -45.29
N VAL A 20 8.51 24.76 -45.60
CA VAL A 20 8.83 23.72 -44.62
C VAL A 20 9.81 24.23 -43.56
N CYS A 21 10.77 25.08 -43.94
CA CYS A 21 11.72 25.69 -43.02
C CYS A 21 11.02 26.69 -42.07
N LEU A 22 10.09 27.49 -42.58
CA LEU A 22 9.25 28.40 -41.77
C LEU A 22 8.34 27.64 -40.79
N PHE A 23 7.79 26.50 -41.20
CA PHE A 23 6.98 25.66 -40.32
C PHE A 23 7.82 24.99 -39.23
N LEU A 24 9.03 24.49 -39.56
CA LEU A 24 9.97 23.95 -38.58
C LEU A 24 10.46 25.02 -37.61
N LEU A 25 10.74 26.23 -38.09
CA LEU A 25 11.11 27.36 -37.25
C LEU A 25 9.95 27.80 -36.35
N MET A 26 8.69 27.81 -36.82
CA MET A 26 7.53 28.04 -35.97
C MET A 26 7.35 26.94 -34.91
N VAL A 27 7.52 25.66 -35.26
CA VAL A 27 7.42 24.54 -34.30
C VAL A 27 8.53 24.60 -33.26
N LEU A 28 9.75 24.99 -33.66
CA LEU A 28 10.87 25.22 -32.74
C LEU A 28 10.65 26.47 -31.87
N PHE A 29 10.04 27.52 -32.41
CA PHE A 29 9.70 28.74 -31.68
C PHE A 29 8.58 28.48 -30.65
N ILE A 30 7.53 27.72 -31.03
CA ILE A 30 6.47 27.25 -30.14
C ILE A 30 7.05 26.33 -29.05
N ARG A 31 7.97 25.41 -29.39
CA ARG A 31 8.69 24.59 -28.39
C ARG A 31 9.60 25.41 -27.48
N SER A 32 10.17 26.51 -27.97
CA SER A 32 10.98 27.42 -27.14
C SER A 32 10.12 28.28 -26.19
N GLN A 33 8.85 28.49 -26.52
CA GLN A 33 7.87 29.16 -25.65
C GLN A 33 7.28 28.22 -24.59
N GLU A 34 7.32 26.89 -24.78
CA GLU A 34 6.89 25.90 -23.78
C GLU A 34 7.95 25.56 -22.71
N GLN A 35 9.15 26.16 -22.77
CA GLN A 35 10.18 26.01 -21.75
C GLN A 35 10.54 27.34 -21.12
N GLY A 36 9.54 28.00 -20.51
CA GLY A 36 9.82 29.03 -19.52
C GLY A 36 10.51 28.41 -18.29
N PRO A 37 11.43 29.12 -17.61
CA PRO A 37 11.95 28.67 -16.33
C PRO A 37 10.78 28.57 -15.35
N PHE A 38 10.63 27.39 -14.74
CA PHE A 38 9.74 27.16 -13.62
C PHE A 38 10.23 27.98 -12.43
N CYS A 39 9.91 29.28 -12.43
CA CYS A 39 9.93 30.13 -11.25
C CYS A 39 8.57 29.93 -10.57
N GLU A 40 8.56 29.06 -9.56
CA GLU A 40 7.46 28.94 -8.63
C GLU A 40 7.36 30.28 -7.88
N ASN A 41 6.36 31.10 -8.23
CA ASN A 41 6.10 32.34 -7.52
C ASN A 41 5.78 32.02 -6.05
N LEU A 42 6.55 32.61 -5.14
CA LEU A 42 6.40 32.59 -3.68
C LEU A 42 5.10 33.25 -3.17
N THR A 43 4.11 33.49 -4.04
CA THR A 43 2.83 34.13 -3.72
C THR A 43 1.67 33.14 -3.59
N ASP A 44 1.87 31.85 -3.89
CA ASP A 44 0.83 30.80 -3.87
C ASP A 44 0.49 30.25 -2.46
N GLU A 45 1.07 30.82 -1.39
CA GLU A 45 0.78 30.42 -0.01
C GLU A 45 -0.47 31.07 0.58
N GLN A 46 -0.98 32.17 0.01
CA GLN A 46 -1.98 33.00 0.70
C GLN A 46 -3.40 32.41 0.77
N ASN A 47 -3.73 31.38 -0.02
CA ASN A 47 -5.06 30.74 -0.03
C ASN A 47 -5.05 29.23 0.31
N ARG A 48 -3.91 28.67 0.73
CA ARG A 48 -3.85 27.25 1.10
C ARG A 48 -4.48 27.02 2.47
N VAL A 49 -5.23 25.93 2.61
CA VAL A 49 -5.60 25.39 3.93
C VAL A 49 -4.31 25.01 4.64
N ALA A 50 -3.81 25.90 5.50
CA ALA A 50 -2.57 25.70 6.21
C ALA A 50 -2.77 24.63 7.29
N VAL A 51 -1.93 23.60 7.28
CA VAL A 51 -1.86 22.64 8.39
C VAL A 51 -1.26 23.35 9.60
N ASN A 52 -2.07 23.51 10.65
CA ASN A 52 -1.66 24.07 11.90
C ASN A 52 -0.96 22.98 12.73
N PHE A 53 0.36 22.89 12.56
CA PHE A 53 1.22 22.19 13.51
C PHE A 53 1.30 23.02 14.79
N GLN A 54 0.23 23.04 15.60
CA GLN A 54 0.33 23.51 16.99
C GLN A 54 1.51 22.81 17.67
N THR A 55 2.07 23.41 18.73
CA THR A 55 3.18 22.89 19.55
C THR A 55 2.80 21.65 20.37
N SER A 56 2.14 20.68 19.74
CA SER A 56 1.98 19.33 20.24
C SER A 56 3.17 18.48 19.79
N VAL A 57 3.52 17.47 20.59
CA VAL A 57 4.61 16.53 20.25
C VAL A 57 4.35 15.85 18.90
N VAL A 58 3.09 15.49 18.61
CA VAL A 58 2.69 14.88 17.32
C VAL A 58 2.86 15.85 16.16
N GLY A 59 2.50 17.13 16.35
CA GLY A 59 2.68 18.18 15.34
C GLY A 59 4.14 18.34 14.92
N GLU A 60 5.08 18.39 15.89
CA GLU A 60 6.51 18.49 15.59
C GLU A 60 7.06 17.25 14.88
N ILE A 61 6.63 16.05 15.28
CA ILE A 61 6.99 14.79 14.59
C ILE A 61 6.52 14.80 13.13
N LEU A 62 5.27 15.22 12.87
CA LEU A 62 4.73 15.26 11.51
C LEU A 62 5.37 16.34 10.65
N LYS A 63 5.71 17.50 11.24
CA LYS A 63 6.48 18.56 10.60
C LYS A 63 7.86 18.08 10.19
N GLU A 64 8.54 17.32 11.06
CA GLU A 64 9.82 16.69 10.74
C GLU A 64 9.70 15.70 9.59
N ARG A 65 8.70 14.81 9.60
CA ARG A 65 8.49 13.84 8.51
C ARG A 65 8.22 14.55 7.17
N ARG A 66 7.43 15.64 7.18
CA ARG A 66 7.22 16.48 6.00
C ARG A 66 8.53 17.10 5.51
N ARG A 67 9.34 17.67 6.40
CA ARG A 67 10.65 18.23 6.06
C ARG A 67 11.57 17.18 5.45
N ASN A 68 11.64 15.98 6.01
CA ASN A 68 12.40 14.87 5.44
C ASN A 68 11.94 14.55 4.01
N LEU A 69 10.63 14.42 3.80
CA LEU A 69 10.06 14.16 2.47
C LEU A 69 10.47 15.25 1.46
N LEU A 70 10.29 16.52 1.82
CA LEU A 70 10.63 17.65 0.95
C LEU A 70 12.13 17.70 0.63
N GLN A 71 12.98 17.45 1.64
CA GLN A 71 14.43 17.40 1.46
C GLN A 71 14.84 16.25 0.53
N PHE A 72 14.27 15.06 0.73
CA PHE A 72 14.52 13.91 -0.14
C PHE A 72 14.12 14.23 -1.59
N CYS A 73 12.93 14.78 -1.79
CA CYS A 73 12.38 15.09 -3.10
C CYS A 73 12.95 16.36 -3.77
N ALA A 74 13.91 17.05 -3.12
CA ALA A 74 14.63 18.16 -3.75
C ALA A 74 15.47 17.69 -4.96
N ASN A 75 15.86 16.41 -5.00
CA ASN A 75 16.46 15.82 -6.20
C ASN A 75 15.38 15.65 -7.29
N LYS A 76 15.49 16.45 -8.36
CA LYS A 76 14.56 16.43 -9.50
C LYS A 76 14.49 15.09 -10.23
N GLU A 77 15.51 14.23 -10.14
CA GLU A 77 15.46 12.88 -10.73
C GLU A 77 14.36 12.03 -10.08
N LEU A 78 14.04 12.28 -8.80
CA LEU A 78 13.01 11.56 -8.07
C LEU A 78 11.59 11.96 -8.47
N LEU A 79 11.40 13.02 -9.25
CA LEU A 79 10.10 13.35 -9.84
C LEU A 79 9.62 12.27 -10.81
N LYS A 80 10.53 11.47 -11.35
CA LYS A 80 10.23 10.32 -12.21
C LYS A 80 10.12 9.00 -11.44
N ALA A 81 10.28 9.03 -10.11
CA ALA A 81 10.26 7.82 -9.31
C ALA A 81 8.88 7.14 -9.30
N GLY A 82 8.92 5.80 -9.34
CA GLY A 82 7.76 4.92 -9.43
C GLY A 82 7.51 4.43 -10.86
N ASN A 83 7.17 3.17 -10.98
CA ASN A 83 7.02 2.40 -12.19
C ASN A 83 5.54 2.16 -12.57
N SER A 84 4.58 2.52 -11.71
CA SER A 84 3.15 2.31 -11.98
C SER A 84 2.63 3.18 -13.12
N SER A 85 1.59 2.72 -13.83
CA SER A 85 0.92 3.56 -14.82
C SER A 85 0.10 4.66 -14.13
N GLU A 86 -0.09 5.77 -14.85
CA GLU A 86 -0.91 6.89 -14.36
C GLU A 86 -2.33 6.43 -13.97
N LYS A 87 -2.96 5.56 -14.77
CA LYS A 87 -4.29 4.99 -14.49
C LYS A 87 -4.36 4.25 -13.15
N ILE A 88 -3.30 3.52 -12.80
CA ILE A 88 -3.21 2.82 -11.51
C ILE A 88 -3.02 3.85 -10.40
N THR A 89 -2.00 4.70 -10.51
CA THR A 89 -1.67 5.75 -9.54
C THR A 89 -2.88 6.62 -9.19
N ARG A 90 -3.65 7.09 -10.19
CA ARG A 90 -4.86 7.91 -10.00
C ARG A 90 -5.98 7.21 -9.23
N GLY A 91 -5.97 5.87 -9.19
CA GLY A 91 -6.87 5.08 -8.37
C GLY A 91 -6.62 5.11 -6.87
N HIS A 92 -5.41 5.47 -6.46
CA HIS A 92 -5.03 5.52 -5.06
C HIS A 92 -5.35 6.87 -4.41
N PHE A 93 -5.48 7.94 -5.20
CA PHE A 93 -5.85 9.25 -4.67
C PHE A 93 -7.35 9.34 -4.48
N VAL A 94 -7.78 9.41 -3.21
CA VAL A 94 -9.14 9.68 -2.77
C VAL A 94 -9.23 11.15 -2.39
N TYR A 95 -10.32 11.82 -2.75
CA TYR A 95 -10.49 13.24 -2.43
C TYR A 95 -11.89 13.58 -1.92
N ASP A 96 -11.98 14.70 -1.20
CA ASP A 96 -13.23 15.32 -0.81
C ASP A 96 -13.15 16.84 -1.02
N ILE A 97 -14.08 17.38 -1.82
CA ILE A 97 -14.12 18.81 -2.18
C ILE A 97 -14.62 19.63 -0.98
N LYS A 98 -15.65 19.13 -0.28
CA LYS A 98 -16.33 19.86 0.79
C LYS A 98 -15.39 20.08 1.97
N HIS A 99 -14.62 19.05 2.31
CA HIS A 99 -13.71 19.01 3.44
C HIS A 99 -12.25 19.26 3.05
N LYS A 100 -11.99 19.55 1.76
CA LYS A 100 -10.71 19.97 1.20
C LYS A 100 -9.55 19.06 1.59
N PHE A 101 -9.66 17.77 1.32
CA PHE A 101 -8.54 16.84 1.48
C PHE A 101 -8.32 15.92 0.29
N VAL A 102 -7.05 15.53 0.13
CA VAL A 102 -6.60 14.48 -0.78
C VAL A 102 -5.77 13.48 0.01
N TYR A 103 -6.16 12.22 -0.06
CA TYR A 103 -5.51 11.10 0.61
C TYR A 103 -4.98 10.10 -0.41
N CYS A 104 -3.71 9.69 -0.29
CA CYS A 104 -3.23 8.52 -1.03
C CYS A 104 -3.44 7.21 -0.25
N ALA A 105 -4.37 6.39 -0.74
CA ALA A 105 -4.70 5.07 -0.24
C ALA A 105 -3.66 4.00 -0.68
N ALA A 106 -2.46 4.08 -0.12
CA ALA A 106 -1.41 3.09 -0.29
C ALA A 106 -1.82 1.73 0.28
N GLU A 107 -1.70 0.66 -0.52
CA GLU A 107 -2.06 -0.67 -0.06
C GLU A 107 -1.16 -1.15 1.08
N LYS A 108 -1.75 -1.89 2.03
CA LYS A 108 -1.07 -2.43 3.24
C LYS A 108 -0.48 -1.37 4.19
N ALA A 109 -0.88 -0.10 4.06
CA ALA A 109 -0.52 1.01 4.96
C ALA A 109 -1.78 1.70 5.54
N GLY A 110 -2.74 0.93 6.05
CA GLY A 110 -3.95 1.46 6.69
C GLY A 110 -5.07 1.92 5.74
N SER A 111 -4.94 1.69 4.43
CA SER A 111 -5.91 2.17 3.43
C SER A 111 -7.33 1.64 3.63
N THR A 112 -7.52 0.39 4.06
CA THR A 112 -8.85 -0.15 4.38
C THR A 112 -9.54 0.68 5.47
N PHE A 113 -8.83 0.99 6.57
CA PHE A 113 -9.36 1.80 7.66
C PHE A 113 -9.72 3.21 7.18
N TRP A 114 -8.79 3.89 6.49
CA TRP A 114 -9.01 5.26 6.04
C TRP A 114 -10.09 5.40 4.98
N ARG A 115 -10.32 4.37 4.15
CA ARG A 115 -11.45 4.38 3.21
C ARG A 115 -12.80 4.18 3.90
N ARG A 116 -12.87 3.37 4.95
CA ARG A 116 -14.09 3.26 5.78
C ARG A 116 -14.34 4.56 6.55
N LEU A 117 -13.28 5.17 7.09
CA LEU A 117 -13.32 6.47 7.73
C LEU A 117 -13.81 7.56 6.77
N TYR A 118 -13.29 7.58 5.55
CA TYR A 118 -13.71 8.47 4.47
C TYR A 118 -15.22 8.40 4.25
N GLN A 119 -15.81 7.19 4.18
CA GLN A 119 -17.25 7.05 3.97
C GLN A 119 -18.07 7.76 5.06
N ILE A 120 -17.58 7.77 6.31
CA ILE A 120 -18.26 8.44 7.42
C ILE A 120 -18.07 9.96 7.32
N ILE A 121 -16.82 10.43 7.24
CA ILE A 121 -16.53 11.87 7.26
C ILE A 121 -17.02 12.60 6.00
N ALA A 122 -17.13 11.91 4.87
CA ALA A 122 -17.71 12.45 3.64
C ALA A 122 -19.25 12.37 3.60
N GLY A 123 -19.89 11.81 4.64
CA GLY A 123 -21.36 11.67 4.71
C GLY A 123 -21.94 10.61 3.77
N LEU A 124 -21.11 9.67 3.30
CA LEU A 124 -21.51 8.55 2.43
C LEU A 124 -22.06 7.36 3.23
N SER A 125 -21.85 7.38 4.55
CA SER A 125 -22.32 6.37 5.49
C SER A 125 -22.79 7.03 6.79
N ASN A 126 -23.92 6.57 7.30
CA ASN A 126 -24.46 7.00 8.61
C ASN A 126 -23.88 6.21 9.79
N LYS A 127 -22.93 5.30 9.52
CA LYS A 127 -22.20 4.55 10.56
C LYS A 127 -21.36 5.49 11.40
N LYS A 128 -21.07 5.06 12.63
CA LYS A 128 -20.41 5.89 13.63
C LYS A 128 -18.96 5.49 13.85
N SER A 129 -18.66 4.20 13.65
CA SER A 129 -17.30 3.67 13.63
C SER A 129 -16.92 3.18 12.23
N PRO A 130 -15.68 3.42 11.76
CA PRO A 130 -15.15 2.79 10.55
C PRO A 130 -15.22 1.26 10.60
N PHE A 131 -15.22 0.65 11.79
CA PHE A 131 -15.28 -0.80 11.97
C PHE A 131 -16.71 -1.36 11.84
N ASP A 132 -17.74 -0.52 11.85
CA ASP A 132 -19.12 -0.93 11.55
C ASP A 132 -19.36 -1.13 10.04
N ILE A 133 -18.40 -0.71 9.22
CA ILE A 133 -18.38 -0.92 7.77
C ILE A 133 -17.54 -2.17 7.51
N HIS A 134 -18.12 -3.16 6.83
CA HIS A 134 -17.42 -4.41 6.51
C HIS A 134 -16.14 -4.14 5.70
N SER A 135 -15.10 -4.95 5.92
CA SER A 135 -13.78 -4.77 5.30
C SER A 135 -13.81 -4.80 3.78
N ASP A 136 -14.62 -5.68 3.19
CA ASP A 136 -14.79 -5.79 1.73
C ASP A 136 -15.56 -4.60 1.13
N SER A 137 -16.35 -3.90 1.95
CA SER A 137 -17.07 -2.68 1.54
C SER A 137 -16.23 -1.41 1.66
N ALA A 138 -14.95 -1.53 2.05
CA ALA A 138 -14.06 -0.39 2.19
C ALA A 138 -13.78 0.33 0.87
N LEU A 139 -14.00 -0.30 -0.30
CA LEU A 139 -13.91 0.38 -1.61
C LEU A 139 -15.27 0.83 -2.15
N SER A 140 -16.36 0.44 -1.49
CA SER A 140 -17.72 0.78 -1.88
C SER A 140 -18.08 2.22 -1.51
N GLY A 141 -19.26 2.68 -1.97
CA GLY A 141 -19.88 3.92 -1.52
C GLY A 141 -19.43 5.18 -2.26
N ASP A 142 -19.35 5.13 -3.60
CA ASP A 142 -19.11 6.30 -4.47
C ASP A 142 -17.87 7.15 -4.10
N GLN A 143 -16.83 6.52 -3.56
CA GLN A 143 -15.60 7.22 -3.19
C GLN A 143 -14.97 7.89 -4.40
N LYS A 144 -14.77 9.20 -4.29
CA LYS A 144 -14.20 10.00 -5.38
C LYS A 144 -12.70 9.74 -5.47
N THR A 145 -12.24 9.37 -6.66
CA THR A 145 -10.81 9.15 -6.95
C THR A 145 -10.35 10.01 -8.12
N PHE A 146 -9.04 10.11 -8.35
CA PHE A 146 -8.51 10.85 -9.50
C PHE A 146 -8.74 10.17 -10.85
N ARG A 147 -9.24 8.92 -10.89
CA ARG A 147 -9.42 8.16 -12.16
C ARG A 147 -10.28 8.86 -13.21
N PRO A 148 -11.47 9.42 -12.90
CA PRO A 148 -12.39 9.90 -13.93
C PRO A 148 -12.29 11.40 -14.23
N ILE A 149 -11.40 12.15 -13.57
CA ILE A 149 -11.36 13.62 -13.64
C ILE A 149 -10.27 14.15 -14.59
N SER A 150 -10.21 15.46 -14.87
CA SER A 150 -9.14 16.05 -15.71
C SER A 150 -7.88 16.37 -14.89
N PHE A 151 -6.75 16.57 -15.56
CA PHE A 151 -5.52 17.03 -14.91
C PHE A 151 -5.66 18.42 -14.28
N ASP A 152 -6.34 19.35 -14.96
CA ASP A 152 -6.57 20.69 -14.43
C ASP A 152 -7.35 20.64 -13.12
N PHE A 153 -8.36 19.76 -13.04
CA PHE A 153 -9.12 19.57 -11.81
C PHE A 153 -8.29 18.90 -10.71
N ILE A 154 -7.44 17.92 -11.06
CA ILE A 154 -6.47 17.36 -10.10
C ILE A 154 -5.54 18.45 -9.56
N HIS A 155 -5.03 19.32 -10.43
CA HIS A 155 -4.12 20.39 -10.03
C HIS A 155 -4.80 21.35 -9.05
N ALA A 156 -6.01 21.82 -9.37
CA ALA A 156 -6.81 22.66 -8.48
C ALA A 156 -7.08 21.98 -7.13
N LEU A 157 -7.49 20.70 -7.13
CA LEU A 157 -7.71 19.92 -5.90
C LEU A 157 -6.44 19.85 -5.04
N LEU A 158 -5.28 19.58 -5.65
CA LEU A 158 -4.01 19.49 -4.93
C LEU A 158 -3.57 20.84 -4.35
N GLN A 159 -3.90 21.96 -5.00
CA GLN A 159 -3.60 23.30 -4.48
C GLN A 159 -4.50 23.68 -3.29
N GLU A 160 -5.79 23.37 -3.37
CA GLU A 160 -6.78 23.82 -2.38
C GLU A 160 -6.96 22.88 -1.18
N SER A 161 -6.43 21.66 -1.26
CA SER A 161 -6.67 20.61 -0.26
C SER A 161 -5.46 20.31 0.63
N VAL A 162 -5.73 19.90 1.87
CA VAL A 162 -4.75 19.21 2.72
C VAL A 162 -4.45 17.85 2.11
N LYS A 163 -3.19 17.61 1.77
CA LYS A 163 -2.74 16.35 1.17
C LYS A 163 -2.08 15.48 2.22
N PHE A 164 -2.46 14.21 2.32
CA PHE A 164 -1.77 13.30 3.23
C PHE A 164 -1.56 11.90 2.68
N VAL A 165 -0.52 11.25 3.19
CA VAL A 165 -0.13 9.89 2.89
C VAL A 165 0.17 9.17 4.19
N ILE A 166 -0.16 7.89 4.23
CA ILE A 166 0.19 7.01 5.34
C ILE A 166 1.22 6.02 4.80
N ALA A 167 2.43 6.14 5.32
CA ALA A 167 3.52 5.25 4.99
C ALA A 167 3.59 4.09 5.99
N ARG A 168 4.35 3.06 5.65
CA ARG A 168 4.68 1.94 6.54
C ARG A 168 6.09 1.48 6.22
N ASP A 169 6.80 0.94 7.21
CA ASP A 169 8.10 0.31 6.98
C ASP A 169 8.01 -0.68 5.79
N PRO A 170 8.82 -0.51 4.72
CA PRO A 170 8.68 -1.29 3.48
C PRO A 170 8.80 -2.81 3.68
N PHE A 171 9.71 -3.25 4.55
CA PHE A 171 9.91 -4.67 4.84
C PHE A 171 8.74 -5.26 5.63
N SER A 172 8.27 -4.56 6.65
CA SER A 172 7.05 -4.92 7.37
C SER A 172 5.83 -4.92 6.45
N ARG A 173 5.76 -3.99 5.48
CA ARG A 173 4.63 -3.87 4.56
C ARG A 173 4.58 -5.06 3.60
N LEU A 174 5.72 -5.43 3.02
CA LEU A 174 5.83 -6.59 2.14
C LEU A 174 5.39 -7.88 2.84
N PHE A 175 5.91 -8.12 4.06
CA PHE A 175 5.53 -9.30 4.84
C PHE A 175 4.04 -9.29 5.23
N SER A 176 3.48 -8.12 5.52
CA SER A 176 2.02 -7.99 5.74
C SER A 176 1.21 -8.29 4.48
N GLY A 177 1.72 -7.96 3.29
CA GLY A 177 1.17 -8.39 2.01
C GLY A 177 1.18 -9.91 1.90
N PHE A 178 2.35 -10.54 2.10
CA PHE A 178 2.52 -12.00 2.05
C PHE A 178 1.51 -12.73 2.95
N ALA A 179 1.51 -12.37 4.24
CA ALA A 179 0.68 -13.02 5.25
C ALA A 179 -0.80 -13.00 4.86
N ASN A 180 -1.27 -11.86 4.33
CA ASN A 180 -2.68 -11.66 4.01
C ASN A 180 -3.11 -12.22 2.64
N LYS A 181 -2.20 -12.24 1.66
CA LYS A 181 -2.55 -12.55 0.28
C LYS A 181 -2.18 -13.97 -0.13
N LEU A 182 -1.09 -14.51 0.40
CA LEU A 182 -0.53 -15.78 -0.06
C LEU A 182 -0.48 -16.83 1.05
N PHE A 183 -0.26 -16.42 2.30
CA PHE A 183 -0.21 -17.36 3.42
C PHE A 183 -1.60 -17.75 3.94
N GLU A 184 -2.44 -16.75 4.28
CA GLU A 184 -3.85 -16.93 4.64
C GLU A 184 -4.66 -17.60 3.52
N VAL A 185 -5.78 -18.22 3.87
CA VAL A 185 -6.69 -18.84 2.88
C VAL A 185 -7.25 -17.76 1.94
N ASN A 186 -6.71 -17.72 0.72
CA ASN A 186 -7.06 -16.73 -0.29
C ASN A 186 -6.96 -17.29 -1.71
N PRO A 187 -7.92 -18.13 -2.13
CA PRO A 187 -7.91 -18.78 -3.44
C PRO A 187 -7.80 -17.82 -4.62
N SER A 188 -8.36 -16.61 -4.50
CA SER A 188 -8.27 -15.58 -5.53
C SER A 188 -6.82 -15.17 -5.78
N PHE A 189 -6.07 -14.84 -4.72
CA PHE A 189 -4.66 -14.45 -4.84
C PHE A 189 -3.76 -15.63 -5.17
N TRP A 190 -4.08 -16.84 -4.69
CA TRP A 190 -3.35 -18.05 -5.10
C TRP A 190 -3.47 -18.27 -6.61
N ALA A 191 -4.67 -18.14 -7.16
CA ALA A 191 -4.92 -18.31 -8.59
C ALA A 191 -4.30 -17.21 -9.46
N THR A 192 -4.22 -15.96 -8.97
CA THR A 192 -3.66 -14.84 -9.76
C THR A 192 -2.15 -14.70 -9.55
N VAL A 193 -1.72 -14.37 -8.33
CA VAL A 193 -0.31 -14.13 -8.00
C VAL A 193 0.40 -15.44 -7.68
N GLY A 194 -0.18 -16.30 -6.85
CA GLY A 194 0.49 -17.49 -6.34
C GLY A 194 1.02 -18.39 -7.46
N ARG A 195 0.19 -18.69 -8.46
CA ARG A 195 0.62 -19.48 -9.63
C ARG A 195 1.73 -18.82 -10.45
N ILE A 196 1.75 -17.49 -10.54
CA ILE A 196 2.83 -16.76 -11.24
C ILE A 196 4.12 -16.91 -10.44
N VAL A 197 4.07 -16.75 -9.12
CA VAL A 197 5.23 -16.96 -8.24
C VAL A 197 5.79 -18.36 -8.43
N ILE A 198 4.96 -19.40 -8.30
CA ILE A 198 5.39 -20.79 -8.43
C ILE A 198 6.06 -21.06 -9.77
N ARG A 199 5.43 -20.66 -10.88
CA ARG A 199 5.95 -20.90 -12.25
C ARG A 199 7.31 -20.25 -12.50
N ASN A 200 7.57 -19.10 -11.90
CA ASN A 200 8.80 -18.34 -12.15
C ASN A 200 9.91 -18.64 -11.14
N THR A 201 9.61 -19.24 -10.00
CA THR A 201 10.59 -19.44 -8.91
C THR A 201 10.95 -20.90 -8.67
N ARG A 202 10.06 -21.86 -9.00
CA ARG A 202 10.30 -23.29 -8.80
C ARG A 202 10.63 -24.00 -10.12
N LYS A 203 11.81 -24.63 -10.21
CA LYS A 203 12.20 -25.43 -11.38
C LYS A 203 11.39 -26.73 -11.53
N ASN A 204 11.12 -27.42 -10.42
CA ASN A 204 10.44 -28.72 -10.39
C ASN A 204 9.15 -28.64 -9.55
N ALA A 205 8.26 -27.72 -9.90
CA ALA A 205 6.98 -27.56 -9.20
C ALA A 205 6.05 -28.76 -9.44
N SER A 206 5.32 -29.19 -8.41
CA SER A 206 4.28 -30.20 -8.56
C SER A 206 3.13 -29.67 -9.43
N LYS A 207 2.36 -30.59 -10.04
CA LYS A 207 1.15 -30.22 -10.80
C LYS A 207 0.15 -29.47 -9.93
N GLU A 208 0.06 -29.83 -8.65
CA GLU A 208 -0.82 -29.17 -7.68
C GLU A 208 -0.37 -27.73 -7.40
N SER A 209 0.91 -27.50 -7.07
CA SER A 209 1.44 -26.15 -6.84
C SER A 209 1.27 -25.24 -8.06
N LEU A 210 1.48 -25.78 -9.28
CA LEU A 210 1.29 -25.04 -10.53
C LEU A 210 -0.19 -24.70 -10.81
N SER A 211 -1.11 -25.57 -10.37
CA SER A 211 -2.55 -25.42 -10.61
C SER A 211 -3.21 -24.50 -9.60
N PHE A 212 -2.76 -24.52 -8.34
CA PHE A 212 -3.40 -23.80 -7.25
C PHE A 212 -2.58 -22.62 -6.71
N GLY A 213 -1.25 -22.70 -6.65
CA GLY A 213 -0.40 -21.62 -6.14
C GLY A 213 -0.61 -21.29 -4.65
N HIS A 214 -1.08 -22.26 -3.87
CA HIS A 214 -1.52 -22.11 -2.48
C HIS A 214 -0.37 -22.22 -1.45
N ASP A 215 0.79 -22.68 -1.90
CA ASP A 215 1.94 -23.10 -1.09
C ASP A 215 3.17 -22.21 -1.34
N VAL A 216 2.97 -20.96 -1.77
CA VAL A 216 4.04 -19.98 -1.96
C VAL A 216 4.73 -19.66 -0.63
N SER A 217 6.06 -19.76 -0.61
CA SER A 217 6.88 -19.35 0.52
C SER A 217 7.25 -17.86 0.46
N PHE A 218 7.67 -17.29 1.59
CA PHE A 218 8.10 -15.89 1.64
C PHE A 218 9.33 -15.58 0.76
N PRO A 219 10.40 -16.42 0.74
CA PRO A 219 11.52 -16.22 -0.19
C PRO A 219 11.11 -16.22 -1.67
N GLU A 220 10.13 -17.04 -2.05
CA GLU A 220 9.60 -17.07 -3.42
C GLU A 220 8.84 -15.79 -3.77
N LEU A 221 8.06 -15.24 -2.83
CA LEU A 221 7.45 -13.93 -3.01
C LEU A 221 8.53 -12.86 -3.23
N VAL A 222 9.62 -12.85 -2.47
CA VAL A 222 10.68 -11.84 -2.65
C VAL A 222 11.30 -11.91 -4.04
N LYS A 223 11.59 -13.13 -4.54
CA LYS A 223 12.06 -13.32 -5.93
C LYS A 223 11.04 -12.81 -6.95
N TYR A 224 9.75 -13.05 -6.73
CA TYR A 224 8.69 -12.51 -7.56
C TYR A 224 8.64 -10.98 -7.56
N VAL A 225 8.80 -10.34 -6.41
CA VAL A 225 8.83 -8.86 -6.33
C VAL A 225 10.01 -8.32 -7.12
N ILE A 226 11.21 -8.88 -6.93
CA ILE A 226 12.41 -8.49 -7.67
C ILE A 226 12.22 -8.66 -9.18
N MET A 227 11.68 -9.81 -9.60
CA MET A 227 11.39 -10.10 -11.01
C MET A 227 10.35 -9.13 -11.59
N SER A 228 9.25 -8.87 -10.88
CA SER A 228 8.18 -8.00 -11.37
C SER A 228 8.61 -6.54 -11.46
N GLU A 229 9.42 -6.05 -10.53
CA GLU A 229 10.01 -4.71 -10.61
C GLU A 229 11.00 -4.57 -11.76
N ARG A 230 11.90 -5.54 -11.95
CA ARG A 230 12.88 -5.50 -13.06
C ARG A 230 12.25 -5.58 -14.43
N SER A 231 11.21 -6.40 -14.58
CA SER A 231 10.53 -6.60 -15.87
C SER A 231 9.43 -5.58 -16.16
N GLY A 232 8.92 -4.89 -15.14
CA GLY A 232 7.71 -4.07 -15.24
C GLY A 232 6.40 -4.87 -15.39
N ALA A 233 6.48 -6.20 -15.43
CA ALA A 233 5.36 -7.10 -15.65
C ALA A 233 4.88 -7.76 -14.35
N TYR A 234 3.62 -8.18 -14.31
CA TYR A 234 3.01 -8.88 -13.16
C TYR A 234 3.12 -8.13 -11.83
N ARG A 235 3.22 -6.80 -11.86
CA ARG A 235 3.28 -5.98 -10.65
C ARG A 235 1.91 -5.98 -9.95
N ASP A 236 1.91 -6.18 -8.63
CA ASP A 236 0.70 -6.17 -7.80
C ASP A 236 0.82 -5.13 -6.68
N GLY A 237 -0.23 -4.33 -6.50
CA GLY A 237 -0.27 -3.20 -5.55
C GLY A 237 0.11 -3.59 -4.11
N HIS A 238 -0.14 -4.84 -3.71
CA HIS A 238 0.11 -5.27 -2.34
C HIS A 238 1.60 -5.49 -2.05
N PHE A 239 2.44 -5.58 -3.09
CA PHE A 239 3.86 -5.91 -2.98
C PHE A 239 4.80 -4.85 -3.57
N ILE A 240 4.31 -3.92 -4.41
CA ILE A 240 5.12 -2.81 -4.96
C ILE A 240 5.32 -1.67 -3.95
N PRO A 241 6.37 -0.83 -4.07
CA PRO A 241 6.60 0.34 -3.22
C PRO A 241 5.39 1.31 -3.09
N ILE A 242 5.31 2.05 -1.98
CA ILE A 242 4.33 3.12 -1.78
C ILE A 242 4.55 4.26 -2.77
N SER A 243 5.80 4.51 -3.20
CA SER A 243 6.11 5.51 -4.21
C SER A 243 5.38 5.29 -5.53
N ASP A 244 5.04 4.03 -5.86
CA ASP A 244 4.23 3.69 -7.02
C ASP A 244 2.76 4.09 -6.90
N HIS A 245 2.22 4.02 -5.69
CA HIS A 245 0.84 4.44 -5.42
C HIS A 245 0.74 5.96 -5.32
N CYS A 246 1.71 6.58 -4.64
CA CYS A 246 1.52 7.90 -4.06
C CYS A 246 2.42 8.99 -4.62
N ARG A 247 3.42 8.68 -5.45
CA ARG A 247 4.28 9.69 -6.11
C ARG A 247 4.76 10.79 -5.14
N PRO A 248 5.46 10.42 -4.06
CA PRO A 248 5.80 11.33 -2.96
C PRO A 248 6.58 12.59 -3.37
N CYS A 249 7.29 12.54 -4.49
CA CYS A 249 8.00 13.70 -5.01
C CYS A 249 7.20 14.54 -6.02
N GLN A 250 6.13 14.00 -6.61
CA GLN A 250 5.22 14.78 -7.46
C GLN A 250 4.12 15.48 -6.65
N ILE A 251 3.75 14.89 -5.50
CA ILE A 251 2.72 15.42 -4.62
C ILE A 251 3.38 16.04 -3.38
N LYS A 252 3.21 17.34 -3.20
CA LYS A 252 3.69 18.08 -2.02
C LYS A 252 2.80 17.77 -0.81
N TYR A 253 2.94 16.57 -0.23
CA TYR A 253 2.14 16.14 0.93
C TYR A 253 2.29 17.09 2.11
N ASP A 254 1.16 17.35 2.77
CA ASP A 254 1.10 18.18 3.96
C ASP A 254 1.27 17.39 5.26
N ILE A 255 0.77 16.15 5.29
CA ILE A 255 0.92 15.23 6.42
C ILE A 255 1.51 13.91 5.92
N VAL A 256 2.63 13.51 6.52
CA VAL A 256 3.28 12.21 6.31
C VAL A 256 3.06 11.36 7.56
N ALA A 257 1.95 10.64 7.57
CA ALA A 257 1.58 9.72 8.64
C ALA A 257 2.30 8.38 8.49
N LYS A 258 2.37 7.62 9.58
CA LYS A 258 2.98 6.28 9.62
C LYS A 258 2.03 5.26 10.23
N MET A 259 2.06 4.04 9.72
CA MET A 259 1.28 2.91 10.27
C MET A 259 1.64 2.64 11.73
N GLU A 260 2.91 2.88 12.09
CA GLU A 260 3.48 2.67 13.42
C GLU A 260 2.93 3.66 14.47
N THR A 261 2.42 4.82 14.02
CA THR A 261 1.79 5.88 14.84
C THR A 261 0.41 6.23 14.31
N LEU A 262 -0.30 5.25 13.74
CA LEU A 262 -1.53 5.47 12.98
C LEU A 262 -2.60 6.19 13.80
N LYS A 263 -2.74 5.84 15.09
CA LYS A 263 -3.71 6.45 16.00
C LYS A 263 -3.48 7.94 16.13
N GLU A 264 -2.30 8.33 16.59
CA GLU A 264 -1.93 9.73 16.85
C GLU A 264 -1.96 10.55 15.57
N ASP A 265 -1.43 10.00 14.48
CA ASP A 265 -1.38 10.68 13.18
C ASP A 265 -2.79 10.85 12.58
N THR A 266 -3.70 9.89 12.80
CA THR A 266 -5.09 9.99 12.35
C THR A 266 -5.85 11.05 13.14
N MET A 267 -5.68 11.08 14.46
CA MET A 267 -6.28 12.12 15.30
C MET A 267 -5.81 13.51 14.86
N PHE A 268 -4.50 13.68 14.64
CA PHE A 268 -3.95 14.94 14.14
C PHE A 268 -4.56 15.30 12.77
N ALA A 269 -4.59 14.37 11.81
CA ALA A 269 -5.16 14.64 10.49
C ALA A 269 -6.64 15.09 10.58
N LEU A 270 -7.46 14.44 11.40
CA LEU A 270 -8.86 14.83 11.57
C LEU A 270 -9.02 16.20 12.25
N GLN A 271 -8.14 16.57 13.18
CA GLN A 271 -8.10 17.91 13.76
C GLN A 271 -7.84 18.97 12.68
N GLN A 272 -6.88 18.73 11.78
CA GLN A 272 -6.56 19.66 10.69
C GLN A 272 -7.70 19.81 9.67
N LEU A 273 -8.54 18.77 9.55
CA LEU A 273 -9.71 18.77 8.67
C LEU A 273 -10.98 19.29 9.36
N ASN A 274 -10.90 19.75 10.62
CA ASN A 274 -12.06 20.11 11.45
C ASN A 274 -13.12 18.99 11.53
N MET A 275 -12.65 17.74 11.63
CA MET A 275 -13.47 16.52 11.63
C MET A 275 -13.63 15.88 13.02
N THR A 276 -13.31 16.60 14.08
CA THR A 276 -13.36 16.09 15.45
C THR A 276 -14.75 16.13 16.09
N HIS A 277 -15.75 16.68 15.39
CA HIS A 277 -17.12 16.87 15.91
C HIS A 277 -17.93 15.57 16.03
N VAL A 278 -17.36 14.43 15.66
CA VAL A 278 -18.02 13.12 15.74
C VAL A 278 -17.47 12.37 16.96
N ASP A 279 -18.06 12.61 18.14
CA ASP A 279 -17.58 12.08 19.43
C ASP A 279 -17.36 10.55 19.40
N GLU A 280 -18.28 9.81 18.77
CA GLU A 280 -18.21 8.35 18.67
C GLU A 280 -17.07 7.87 17.75
N LEU A 281 -16.77 8.62 16.71
CA LEU A 281 -15.61 8.38 15.84
C LEU A 281 -14.31 8.62 16.62
N MET A 282 -14.25 9.72 17.40
CA MET A 282 -13.07 10.03 18.21
C MET A 282 -12.81 8.95 19.28
N LYS A 283 -13.86 8.46 19.97
CA LYS A 283 -13.75 7.32 20.90
C LYS A 283 -13.23 6.05 20.21
N THR A 284 -13.67 5.81 18.97
CA THR A 284 -13.17 4.67 18.18
C THR A 284 -11.68 4.81 17.90
N ILE A 285 -11.21 6.01 17.55
CA ILE A 285 -9.80 6.27 17.24
C ILE A 285 -8.94 6.24 18.50
N GLU A 286 -9.46 6.71 19.65
CA GLU A 286 -8.75 6.60 20.93
C GLU A 286 -8.41 5.15 21.29
N ASN A 287 -9.25 4.20 20.90
CA ASN A 287 -9.05 2.76 21.13
C ASN A 287 -8.59 2.01 19.87
N LEU A 288 -8.06 2.71 18.86
CA LEU A 288 -7.82 2.21 17.50
C LEU A 288 -7.08 0.87 17.47
N ASP A 289 -6.07 0.71 18.31
CA ASP A 289 -5.26 -0.50 18.35
C ASP A 289 -6.10 -1.72 18.74
N GLU A 290 -6.85 -1.64 19.83
CA GLU A 290 -7.68 -2.74 20.33
C GLU A 290 -8.81 -3.08 19.36
N VAL A 291 -9.52 -2.06 18.85
CA VAL A 291 -10.64 -2.27 17.94
C VAL A 291 -10.19 -2.78 16.57
N SER A 292 -9.03 -2.36 16.08
CA SER A 292 -8.49 -2.83 14.79
C SER A 292 -7.95 -4.26 14.88
N GLU A 293 -7.36 -4.64 16.02
CA GLU A 293 -6.99 -6.03 16.31
C GLU A 293 -8.24 -6.92 16.30
N LEU A 294 -9.30 -6.50 17.00
CA LEU A 294 -10.56 -7.23 17.07
C LEU A 294 -11.24 -7.35 15.70
N ASP A 295 -11.35 -6.26 14.95
CA ASP A 295 -11.86 -6.25 13.56
C ASP A 295 -11.06 -7.24 12.70
N SER A 296 -9.73 -7.21 12.79
CA SER A 296 -8.90 -8.12 12.02
C SER A 296 -9.12 -9.59 12.39
N ILE A 297 -9.33 -9.91 13.67
CA ILE A 297 -9.61 -11.29 14.11
C ILE A 297 -10.93 -11.76 13.54
N ILE A 298 -11.99 -10.95 13.69
CA ILE A 298 -13.34 -11.29 13.22
C ILE A 298 -13.32 -11.51 11.70
N ASN A 299 -12.84 -10.53 10.92
CA ASN A 299 -12.84 -10.61 9.46
C ASN A 299 -11.98 -11.80 8.97
N THR A 300 -10.79 -12.00 9.54
CA THR A 300 -9.89 -13.08 9.07
C THR A 300 -10.46 -14.46 9.42
N SER A 301 -11.07 -14.63 10.60
CA SER A 301 -11.72 -15.88 11.01
C SER A 301 -12.87 -16.25 10.08
N GLN A 302 -13.75 -15.28 9.82
CA GLN A 302 -14.89 -15.44 8.91
C GLN A 302 -14.43 -15.76 7.50
N HIS A 303 -13.50 -14.98 6.95
CA HIS A 303 -12.96 -15.21 5.60
C HIS A 303 -12.29 -16.57 5.46
N THR A 304 -11.61 -17.06 6.51
CA THR A 304 -10.95 -18.38 6.48
C THR A 304 -11.98 -19.47 6.21
N LEU A 305 -13.02 -19.55 7.04
CA LEU A 305 -14.05 -20.59 6.91
C LEU A 305 -14.91 -20.41 5.66
N GLN A 306 -15.21 -19.16 5.25
CA GLN A 306 -15.96 -18.88 4.03
C GLN A 306 -15.22 -19.25 2.75
N ARG A 307 -13.89 -19.12 2.73
CA ARG A 307 -13.07 -19.36 1.53
C ARG A 307 -12.58 -20.79 1.41
N LEU A 308 -12.59 -21.55 2.51
CA LEU A 308 -12.31 -22.98 2.48
C LEU A 308 -13.45 -23.70 1.77
N VAL A 309 -13.15 -24.31 0.62
CA VAL A 309 -14.09 -25.12 -0.15
C VAL A 309 -13.45 -26.46 -0.50
N PRO A 310 -14.24 -27.55 -0.69
CA PRO A 310 -13.70 -28.90 -0.87
C PRO A 310 -12.77 -29.08 -2.07
N SER A 311 -12.82 -28.19 -3.06
CA SER A 311 -11.97 -28.24 -4.26
C SER A 311 -10.56 -27.68 -4.05
N LEU A 312 -10.26 -27.07 -2.91
CA LEU A 312 -8.92 -26.54 -2.61
C LEU A 312 -8.01 -27.64 -2.08
N PRO A 313 -6.70 -27.59 -2.40
CA PRO A 313 -5.69 -28.49 -1.85
C PRO A 313 -5.27 -28.11 -0.42
N VAL A 314 -6.17 -27.47 0.35
CA VAL A 314 -5.91 -27.02 1.72
C VAL A 314 -7.05 -27.53 2.59
N SER A 315 -6.71 -28.39 3.55
CA SER A 315 -7.68 -28.92 4.50
C SER A 315 -8.21 -27.83 5.43
N LYS A 316 -9.38 -28.06 6.05
CA LYS A 316 -9.92 -27.17 7.09
C LYS A 316 -8.89 -26.96 8.21
N ALA A 317 -8.26 -28.03 8.69
CA ALA A 317 -7.21 -28.01 9.71
C ALA A 317 -6.04 -27.08 9.32
N GLU A 318 -5.50 -27.25 8.11
CA GLU A 318 -4.41 -26.40 7.64
C GLU A 318 -4.83 -24.93 7.52
N GLY A 319 -6.03 -24.66 6.99
CA GLY A 319 -6.56 -23.31 6.89
C GLY A 319 -6.70 -22.63 8.25
N LEU A 320 -7.19 -23.34 9.27
CA LEU A 320 -7.30 -22.83 10.64
C LEU A 320 -5.92 -22.56 11.26
N ARG A 321 -4.93 -23.44 11.04
CA ARG A 321 -3.56 -23.27 11.53
C ARG A 321 -2.82 -22.13 10.84
N ARG A 322 -3.00 -21.96 9.52
CA ARG A 322 -2.52 -20.78 8.77
C ARG A 322 -3.09 -19.49 9.37
N THR A 323 -4.37 -19.46 9.69
CA THR A 323 -4.99 -18.28 10.32
C THR A 323 -4.46 -18.00 11.72
N TRP A 324 -4.24 -19.04 12.53
CA TRP A 324 -3.58 -18.90 13.83
C TRP A 324 -2.17 -18.31 13.71
N ARG A 325 -1.35 -18.88 12.82
CA ARG A 325 0.01 -18.40 12.53
C ARG A 325 -0.02 -16.96 12.02
N SER A 326 -0.97 -16.59 11.17
CA SER A 326 -1.06 -15.22 10.66
C SER A 326 -1.35 -14.19 11.77
N PHE A 327 -2.08 -14.57 12.82
CA PHE A 327 -2.25 -13.72 14.00
C PHE A 327 -0.99 -13.61 14.87
N GLN A 328 -0.19 -14.67 14.96
CA GLN A 328 1.13 -14.60 15.59
C GLN A 328 2.07 -13.67 14.79
N TYR A 329 2.05 -13.74 13.45
CA TYR A 329 2.84 -12.87 12.57
C TYR A 329 2.50 -11.39 12.72
N ARG A 330 1.21 -11.10 12.92
CA ARG A 330 0.71 -9.74 13.13
C ARG A 330 0.99 -9.22 14.54
N GLY A 331 1.49 -10.06 15.45
CA GLY A 331 1.70 -9.72 16.85
C GLY A 331 0.39 -9.59 17.61
N TYR A 332 -0.67 -10.30 17.21
CA TYR A 332 -1.93 -10.33 17.96
C TYR A 332 -1.90 -11.44 19.00
N ILE A 333 -1.43 -12.61 18.59
CA ILE A 333 -1.26 -13.78 19.46
C ILE A 333 0.22 -13.91 19.84
N GLY A 334 0.48 -14.14 21.12
CA GLY A 334 1.83 -14.37 21.65
C GLY A 334 2.49 -15.59 21.01
N LYS A 335 3.78 -15.47 20.73
CA LYS A 335 4.58 -16.52 20.04
C LYS A 335 4.60 -17.86 20.79
N HIS A 336 4.46 -17.81 22.11
CA HIS A 336 4.48 -18.98 23.01
C HIS A 336 3.12 -19.66 23.20
N ILE A 337 2.04 -19.04 22.71
CA ILE A 337 0.71 -19.64 22.81
C ILE A 337 0.59 -20.70 21.72
N LYS A 338 0.36 -21.93 22.14
CA LYS A 338 0.17 -23.09 21.25
C LYS A 338 -1.21 -23.06 20.60
N TYR A 339 -1.30 -23.59 19.39
CA TYR A 339 -2.57 -23.81 18.72
C TYR A 339 -3.48 -24.71 19.60
N PRO A 340 -4.69 -24.25 19.95
CA PRO A 340 -5.46 -24.87 21.03
C PRO A 340 -6.41 -25.99 20.57
N LEU A 341 -6.61 -26.21 19.26
CA LEU A 341 -7.62 -27.17 18.78
C LEU A 341 -7.04 -28.58 18.56
N SER A 342 -7.80 -29.59 18.97
CA SER A 342 -7.60 -30.99 18.59
C SER A 342 -8.02 -31.24 17.14
N LYS A 343 -7.64 -32.40 16.59
CA LYS A 343 -8.07 -32.83 15.24
C LYS A 343 -9.59 -32.96 15.12
N GLU A 344 -10.29 -33.39 16.18
CA GLU A 344 -11.75 -33.48 16.14
C GLU A 344 -12.40 -32.10 16.14
N GLU A 345 -11.88 -31.17 16.96
CA GLU A 345 -12.41 -29.82 17.07
C GLU A 345 -12.18 -28.99 15.80
N GLU A 346 -11.05 -29.19 15.11
CA GLU A 346 -10.79 -28.60 13.79
C GLU A 346 -11.92 -28.95 12.79
N GLY A 347 -12.47 -30.16 12.87
CA GLY A 347 -13.55 -30.62 12.00
C GLY A 347 -14.88 -29.92 12.27
N THR A 348 -15.21 -29.66 13.53
CA THR A 348 -16.55 -29.22 13.96
C THR A 348 -16.67 -27.72 14.22
N ILE A 349 -15.57 -27.00 14.42
CA ILE A 349 -15.61 -25.58 14.79
C ILE A 349 -16.29 -24.71 13.73
N ASP A 350 -17.17 -23.80 14.17
CA ASP A 350 -17.89 -22.83 13.35
C ASP A 350 -17.29 -21.42 13.46
N ASN A 351 -17.85 -20.46 12.72
CA ASN A 351 -17.38 -19.07 12.72
C ASN A 351 -17.38 -18.42 14.11
N LYS A 352 -18.43 -18.69 14.91
CA LYS A 352 -18.61 -18.07 16.22
C LYS A 352 -17.60 -18.63 17.22
N GLY A 353 -17.48 -19.96 17.27
CA GLY A 353 -16.50 -20.66 18.10
C GLY A 353 -15.07 -20.27 17.76
N LEU A 354 -14.74 -20.21 16.47
CA LEU A 354 -13.41 -19.81 16.00
C LEU A 354 -13.04 -18.38 16.42
N THR A 355 -13.97 -17.45 16.21
CA THR A 355 -13.78 -16.04 16.59
C THR A 355 -13.57 -15.91 18.10
N GLN A 356 -14.40 -16.56 18.91
CA GLN A 356 -14.30 -16.52 20.36
C GLN A 356 -12.97 -17.11 20.85
N LEU A 357 -12.53 -18.22 20.25
CA LEU A 357 -11.28 -18.88 20.58
C LEU A 357 -10.07 -17.98 20.31
N PHE A 358 -10.02 -17.34 19.15
CA PHE A 358 -8.92 -16.42 18.82
C PHE A 358 -8.96 -15.15 19.67
N GLN A 359 -10.14 -14.62 19.99
CA GLN A 359 -10.26 -13.50 20.94
C GLN A 359 -9.71 -13.87 22.32
N ASN A 360 -10.00 -15.08 22.82
CA ASN A 360 -9.48 -15.57 24.09
C ASN A 360 -7.96 -15.71 24.05
N ALA A 361 -7.40 -16.23 22.95
CA ALA A 361 -5.95 -16.32 22.76
C ALA A 361 -5.26 -14.94 22.79
N VAL A 362 -5.89 -13.91 22.21
CA VAL A 362 -5.38 -12.53 22.29
C VAL A 362 -5.42 -11.99 23.71
N LYS A 363 -6.50 -12.23 24.46
CA LYS A 363 -6.57 -11.83 25.89
C LYS A 363 -5.52 -12.52 26.75
N SER A 364 -5.18 -13.77 26.43
CA SER A 364 -4.10 -14.51 27.08
C SER A 364 -2.71 -14.19 26.53
N SER A 365 -2.63 -13.33 25.50
CA SER A 365 -1.35 -12.87 24.97
C SER A 365 -0.79 -11.78 25.85
N GLY A 366 0.52 -11.84 26.10
CA GLY A 366 1.21 -10.88 26.96
C GLY A 366 1.07 -9.42 26.47
N SER A 367 1.75 -8.50 27.17
CA SER A 367 1.65 -7.06 26.87
C SER A 367 1.89 -6.72 25.40
N ARG A 368 1.28 -5.64 24.91
CA ARG A 368 1.50 -5.14 23.54
C ARG A 368 2.98 -5.02 23.18
N LYS A 369 3.81 -4.54 24.12
CA LYS A 369 5.26 -4.47 23.96
C LYS A 369 5.88 -5.85 23.67
N SER A 370 5.50 -6.88 24.43
CA SER A 370 5.95 -8.26 24.20
C SER A 370 5.48 -8.79 22.85
N ARG A 371 4.23 -8.53 22.46
CA ARG A 371 3.71 -8.97 21.16
C ARG A 371 4.38 -8.29 19.97
N LEU A 372 4.72 -6.99 20.08
CA LEU A 372 5.50 -6.28 19.07
C LEU A 372 6.92 -6.83 18.95
N ALA A 373 7.56 -7.18 20.07
CA ALA A 373 8.87 -7.84 20.05
C ALA A 373 8.79 -9.22 19.37
N ASN A 374 7.75 -10.00 19.64
CA ASN A 374 7.51 -11.28 18.95
C ASN A 374 7.36 -11.10 17.44
N ARG A 375 6.62 -10.07 17.02
CA ARG A 375 6.46 -9.73 15.61
C ARG A 375 7.79 -9.38 14.93
N GLN A 376 8.70 -8.71 15.64
CA GLN A 376 10.04 -8.45 15.13
C GLN A 376 10.80 -9.76 14.89
N LEU A 377 10.77 -10.71 15.84
CA LEU A 377 11.40 -12.03 15.68
C LEU A 377 10.86 -12.79 14.46
N VAL A 378 9.55 -12.73 14.20
CA VAL A 378 8.96 -13.34 13.00
C VAL A 378 9.52 -12.72 11.72
N LEU A 379 9.69 -11.39 11.68
CA LEU A 379 10.32 -10.72 10.55
C LEU A 379 11.78 -11.17 10.39
N GLN A 380 12.53 -11.30 11.48
CA GLN A 380 13.91 -11.78 11.43
C GLN A 380 14.00 -13.20 10.87
N GLU A 381 13.15 -14.13 11.33
CA GLU A 381 13.10 -15.49 10.79
C GLU A 381 12.73 -15.49 9.29
N ALA A 382 11.69 -14.72 8.91
CA ALA A 382 11.21 -14.69 7.54
C ALA A 382 12.27 -14.13 6.57
N TYR A 383 12.89 -13.00 6.92
CA TYR A 383 13.92 -12.39 6.10
C TYR A 383 15.28 -13.11 6.19
N GLY A 384 15.57 -13.81 7.28
CA GLY A 384 16.78 -14.63 7.43
C GLY A 384 16.87 -15.81 6.47
N GLN A 385 15.74 -16.21 5.86
CA GLN A 385 15.69 -17.24 4.81
C GLN A 385 16.06 -16.71 3.41
N ILE A 386 16.25 -15.40 3.27
CA ILE A 386 16.46 -14.76 1.97
C ILE A 386 17.98 -14.57 1.75
N PRO A 387 18.53 -14.99 0.60
CA PRO A 387 19.91 -14.71 0.25
C PRO A 387 20.24 -13.21 0.31
N LEU A 388 21.46 -12.87 0.75
CA LEU A 388 21.88 -11.48 0.89
C LEU A 388 21.75 -10.68 -0.42
N GLU A 389 22.00 -11.32 -1.57
CA GLU A 389 21.83 -10.71 -2.89
C GLU A 389 20.38 -10.25 -3.15
N ASP A 390 19.40 -11.07 -2.78
CA ASP A 390 17.97 -10.77 -2.94
C ASP A 390 17.55 -9.69 -1.92
N LEU A 391 18.07 -9.72 -0.69
CA LEU A 391 17.85 -8.66 0.31
C LEU A 391 18.39 -7.30 -0.16
N LEU A 392 19.58 -7.27 -0.77
CA LEU A 392 20.16 -6.05 -1.33
C LEU A 392 19.36 -5.53 -2.52
N ALA A 393 18.89 -6.42 -3.41
CA ALA A 393 18.02 -6.04 -4.51
C ALA A 393 16.67 -5.47 -4.00
N LEU A 394 16.09 -6.07 -2.96
CA LEU A 394 14.87 -5.59 -2.34
C LEU A 394 15.06 -4.23 -1.64
N SER A 395 16.20 -4.03 -0.97
CA SER A 395 16.59 -2.75 -0.38
C SER A 395 16.67 -1.64 -1.42
N ASP A 396 17.20 -1.93 -2.61
CA ASP A 396 17.27 -0.97 -3.72
C ASP A 396 15.87 -0.61 -4.26
N ILE A 397 14.99 -1.61 -4.42
CA ILE A 397 13.57 -1.40 -4.79
C ILE A 397 12.87 -0.45 -3.79
N PHE A 398 13.14 -0.60 -2.49
CA PHE A 398 12.53 0.22 -1.43
C PHE A 398 13.22 1.55 -1.16
N LYS A 399 14.32 1.87 -1.85
CA LYS A 399 15.15 3.05 -1.60
C LYS A 399 14.36 4.36 -1.61
N THR A 400 13.44 4.51 -2.57
CA THR A 400 12.59 5.70 -2.67
C THR A 400 11.67 5.84 -1.45
N ASP A 401 11.02 4.75 -1.02
CA ASP A 401 10.14 4.76 0.15
C ASP A 401 10.93 5.04 1.44
N CYS A 402 12.09 4.41 1.60
CA CYS A 402 12.95 4.63 2.76
C CYS A 402 13.36 6.10 2.89
N GLY A 403 13.84 6.70 1.80
CA GLY A 403 14.28 8.08 1.80
C GLY A 403 13.12 9.05 1.99
N ALA A 404 12.04 8.89 1.20
CA ALA A 404 10.89 9.78 1.24
C ALA A 404 10.18 9.78 2.61
N PHE A 405 10.06 8.61 3.24
CA PHE A 405 9.29 8.44 4.47
C PHE A 405 10.15 8.23 5.73
N GLY A 406 11.47 8.35 5.61
CA GLY A 406 12.41 8.25 6.74
C GLY A 406 12.39 6.88 7.41
N TYR A 407 12.57 5.82 6.62
CA TYR A 407 12.81 4.46 7.11
C TYR A 407 14.25 4.04 6.86
N ASN A 408 14.77 3.13 7.68
CA ASN A 408 16.07 2.52 7.42
C ASN A 408 15.94 1.51 6.27
N CYS A 409 16.71 1.70 5.20
CA CYS A 409 16.69 0.80 4.05
C CYS A 409 17.52 -0.46 4.21
N LYS A 410 18.35 -0.52 5.26
CA LYS A 410 19.10 -1.70 5.69
C LYS A 410 18.96 -1.86 7.20
N PRO A 411 17.75 -2.19 7.70
CA PRO A 411 17.53 -2.31 9.13
C PRO A 411 18.40 -3.43 9.70
N ASP A 412 19.07 -3.16 10.83
CA ASP A 412 20.02 -4.11 11.42
C ASP A 412 19.35 -5.44 11.77
N TYR A 413 18.07 -5.43 12.16
CA TYR A 413 17.33 -6.66 12.46
C TYR A 413 17.18 -7.61 11.25
N ILE A 414 17.33 -7.12 10.01
CA ILE A 414 17.31 -7.94 8.78
C ILE A 414 18.73 -8.18 8.24
N PHE A 415 19.56 -7.14 8.18
CA PHE A 415 20.85 -7.18 7.49
C PHE A 415 22.04 -7.52 8.40
N LYS A 416 21.85 -7.49 9.72
CA LYS A 416 22.84 -7.86 10.73
C LYS A 416 22.16 -8.61 11.88
N PRO A 417 21.54 -9.77 11.60
CA PRO A 417 20.89 -10.55 12.65
C PRO A 417 21.95 -10.98 13.66
N THR A 418 21.73 -10.65 14.94
CA THR A 418 22.65 -10.98 16.04
C THR A 418 22.62 -12.47 16.39
N GLU A 419 21.56 -13.19 16.01
CA GLU A 419 21.38 -14.63 16.22
C GLU A 419 20.62 -15.26 15.04
N ASN A 420 20.84 -16.55 14.77
CA ASN A 420 19.97 -17.33 13.89
C ASN A 420 18.64 -17.59 14.59
N VAL A 421 17.65 -16.71 14.34
CA VAL A 421 16.30 -16.85 14.88
C VAL A 421 15.56 -17.94 14.09
N GLN A 422 15.56 -19.17 14.59
CA GLN A 422 14.63 -20.22 14.14
C GLN A 422 13.47 -20.30 15.12
N THR A 423 12.30 -19.87 14.68
CA THR A 423 11.09 -19.88 15.48
C THR A 423 10.05 -20.88 14.99
N ASN A 424 10.31 -21.54 13.85
CA ASN A 424 9.42 -22.45 13.14
C ASN A 424 8.07 -21.81 12.79
N PHE A 425 7.96 -20.47 12.77
CA PHE A 425 6.67 -19.81 12.59
C PHE A 425 6.09 -20.07 11.20
N LEU A 426 6.96 -20.19 10.19
CA LEU A 426 6.53 -20.47 8.82
C LEU A 426 6.12 -21.94 8.61
N ASP A 427 6.37 -22.82 9.57
CA ASP A 427 5.81 -24.16 9.58
C ASP A 427 4.43 -24.13 10.26
N VAL A 428 3.40 -24.36 9.44
CA VAL A 428 1.99 -24.39 9.86
C VAL A 428 1.72 -25.52 10.86
N TRP A 429 2.48 -26.61 10.79
CA TRP A 429 2.23 -27.82 11.58
C TRP A 429 2.95 -27.83 12.93
N SER A 430 3.92 -26.93 13.13
CA SER A 430 4.55 -26.70 14.44
C SER A 430 3.78 -25.71 15.33
N ALA A 431 2.56 -25.34 14.94
CA ALA A 431 1.70 -24.36 15.61
C ALA A 431 1.17 -24.78 16.98
#